data_AF-A0A7R9PAV6-F1
#
_entry.id   AF-A0A7R9PAV6-F1
#
_cell.length_a   1.000
_cell.length_b   1.000
_cell.length_c   1.000
_cell.angle_alpha   90.00
_cell.angle_beta   90.00
_cell.angle_gamma   90.00
#
_symmetry.space_group_name_H-M   'P 1'
#
loop_
_entity.id
_entity.type
_entity.pdbx_description
1 polymer ?
#
loop_
_entity_poly.entity_id
_entity_poly.type
_entity_poly.pdbx_seq_one_letter_code
_entity_poly.pdbx_strand_id
1 'polypeptide(L)'
;MRLNISRILQGSVPIVSKTRDREKIQLSEHSLRQHVTKGTIHGSSVLNSELSAMKLNAAFLGPIVDTGMIIRILISHTNKQRQAIKRHYRILYGKVRH
;
A
#
# COMPACT_ATOMS: atom_id res chain seq x y z
N MET A 1 -50.86 -27.94 12.53
CA MET A 1 -51.61 -27.51 13.73
C MET A 1 -50.67 -27.53 14.93
N ARG A 2 -50.64 -26.47 15.73
CA ARG A 2 -49.79 -26.34 16.93
C ARG A 2 -50.44 -27.05 18.11
N LEU A 3 -49.65 -27.77 18.92
CA LEU A 3 -49.95 -27.99 20.33
C LEU A 3 -48.66 -27.87 21.15
N ASN A 4 -48.67 -26.89 22.06
CA ASN A 4 -47.70 -26.64 23.10
C ASN A 4 -48.47 -26.72 24.42
N ILE A 5 -48.16 -27.68 25.30
CA ILE A 5 -48.70 -27.68 26.66
C ILE A 5 -47.69 -28.31 27.64
N SER A 6 -46.78 -27.47 28.12
CA SER A 6 -46.39 -27.32 29.53
C SER A 6 -46.63 -28.50 30.49
N ARG A 7 -45.55 -29.24 30.80
CA ARG A 7 -45.33 -29.89 32.10
C ARG A 7 -43.85 -30.30 32.10
N ILE A 8 -42.95 -29.67 32.86
CA ILE A 8 -42.80 -29.93 34.29
C ILE A 8 -42.10 -28.71 34.90
N LEU A 9 -42.77 -28.11 35.88
CA LEU A 9 -42.17 -27.26 36.90
C LEU A 9 -41.20 -28.10 37.73
N GLN A 10 -39.95 -27.68 37.86
CA GLN A 10 -39.18 -27.73 39.10
C GLN A 10 -37.94 -26.84 38.95
N GLY A 11 -37.85 -25.83 39.81
CA GLY A 11 -36.93 -24.71 39.65
C GLY A 11 -35.48 -25.00 39.98
N SER A 12 -34.62 -24.06 39.58
CA SER A 12 -33.38 -23.65 40.26
C SER A 12 -32.86 -22.37 39.58
N VAL A 13 -32.39 -21.44 40.42
CA VAL A 13 -31.82 -20.09 40.17
C VAL A 13 -30.78 -20.03 39.03
N PRO A 14 -30.61 -18.89 38.31
CA PRO A 14 -29.60 -18.77 37.25
C PRO A 14 -28.24 -18.31 37.83
N ILE A 15 -27.14 -19.03 37.56
CA ILE A 15 -25.78 -18.51 37.82
C ILE A 15 -24.80 -18.93 36.71
N VAL A 16 -24.54 -17.97 35.81
CA VAL A 16 -23.26 -17.60 35.16
C VAL A 16 -22.42 -18.73 34.53
N SER A 17 -22.54 -18.89 33.20
CA SER A 17 -21.51 -19.53 32.38
C SER A 17 -20.40 -18.52 32.02
N LYS A 18 -19.21 -18.86 32.52
CA LYS A 18 -17.87 -18.29 32.35
C LYS A 18 -17.62 -17.56 31.01
N THR A 19 -17.38 -16.26 31.11
CA THR A 19 -16.89 -15.34 30.07
C THR A 19 -15.60 -15.83 29.39
N ARG A 20 -15.67 -16.17 28.09
CA ARG A 20 -14.51 -16.35 27.19
C ARG A 20 -14.34 -15.19 26.19
N ASP A 21 -15.06 -14.09 26.38
CA ASP A 21 -15.10 -13.01 25.38
C ASP A 21 -14.21 -11.80 25.73
N ARG A 22 -13.65 -11.75 26.96
CA ARG A 22 -12.88 -10.58 27.43
C ARG A 22 -11.45 -10.50 26.88
N GLU A 23 -10.81 -11.62 26.53
CA GLU A 23 -9.43 -11.62 26.00
C GLU A 23 -9.35 -11.26 24.51
N LYS A 24 -10.43 -11.47 23.73
CA LYS A 24 -10.47 -11.09 22.31
C LYS A 24 -10.55 -9.58 22.07
N ILE A 25 -11.02 -8.82 23.06
CA ILE A 25 -11.22 -7.37 22.93
C ILE A 25 -9.91 -6.61 23.17
N GLN A 26 -8.98 -7.14 23.95
CA GLN A 26 -7.73 -6.42 24.26
C GLN A 26 -6.67 -6.50 23.15
N LEU A 27 -6.65 -7.58 22.34
CA LEU A 27 -5.72 -7.71 21.21
C LEU A 27 -6.08 -6.83 20.01
N SER A 28 -7.33 -6.35 19.91
CA SER A 28 -7.76 -5.49 18.79
C SER A 28 -7.47 -4.01 19.03
N GLU A 29 -7.46 -3.54 20.28
CA GLU A 29 -7.25 -2.12 20.58
C GLU A 29 -5.80 -1.65 20.37
N HIS A 30 -4.81 -2.52 20.59
CA HIS A 30 -3.40 -2.18 20.28
C HIS A 30 -3.10 -2.08 18.79
N SER A 31 -3.95 -2.63 17.92
CA SER A 31 -3.82 -2.51 16.46
C SER A 31 -4.35 -1.17 15.91
N LEU A 32 -5.04 -0.36 16.73
CA LEU A 32 -5.67 0.91 16.32
C LEU A 32 -4.77 2.14 16.46
N ARG A 33 -3.55 2.00 16.97
CA ARG A 33 -2.51 3.01 16.81
C ARG A 33 -1.94 2.89 15.40
N GLN A 34 -2.74 3.24 14.39
CA GLN A 34 -2.19 3.54 13.08
C GLN A 34 -1.27 4.75 13.26
N HIS A 35 0.01 4.48 13.43
CA HIS A 35 1.01 5.52 13.27
C HIS A 35 0.86 6.03 11.84
N VAL A 36 0.46 7.30 11.69
CA VAL A 36 0.41 7.96 10.39
C VAL A 36 1.87 8.12 9.94
N THR A 37 2.39 7.10 9.26
CA THR A 37 3.74 7.16 8.69
C THR A 37 3.66 8.02 7.44
N LYS A 38 4.19 9.25 7.52
CA LYS A 38 4.30 10.14 6.36
C LYS A 38 5.52 9.75 5.54
N GLY A 39 5.33 9.39 4.28
CA GLY A 39 6.42 9.08 3.36
C GLY A 39 7.30 10.30 3.06
N THR A 40 8.61 10.08 2.89
CA THR A 40 9.59 11.16 2.65
C THR A 40 9.56 11.68 1.20
N ILE A 41 9.14 10.85 0.25
CA ILE A 41 9.07 11.23 -1.17
C ILE A 41 7.72 11.86 -1.46
N HIS A 42 7.75 13.15 -1.77
CA HIS A 42 6.60 13.93 -2.19
C HIS A 42 6.64 14.04 -3.72
N GLY A 43 5.49 13.97 -4.40
CA GLY A 43 5.48 13.99 -5.86
C GLY A 43 5.97 15.32 -6.42
N SER A 44 6.93 15.25 -7.36
CA SER A 44 7.30 16.41 -8.16
C SER A 44 6.07 16.97 -8.87
N SER A 45 5.79 18.26 -8.65
CA SER A 45 4.66 18.97 -9.24
C SER A 45 4.78 19.12 -10.77
N VAL A 46 5.97 18.93 -11.33
CA VAL A 46 6.22 19.04 -12.77
C VAL A 46 6.26 17.64 -13.39
N LEU A 47 5.10 17.20 -13.86
CA LEU A 47 4.79 15.84 -14.32
C LEU A 47 5.21 15.54 -15.77
N ASN A 48 6.44 15.82 -16.18
CA ASN A 48 6.88 15.45 -17.54
C ASN A 48 7.67 14.13 -17.54
N SER A 49 6.93 13.01 -17.64
CA SER A 49 7.50 11.66 -17.66
C SER A 49 8.34 11.39 -18.91
N GLU A 50 8.00 12.01 -20.03
CA GLU A 50 8.71 11.92 -21.31
C GLU A 50 10.05 12.64 -21.25
N LEU A 51 10.07 13.89 -20.79
CA LEU A 51 11.31 14.66 -20.59
C LEU A 51 12.26 13.94 -19.62
N SER A 52 11.71 13.33 -18.57
CA SER A 52 12.51 12.55 -17.61
C SER A 52 13.11 11.29 -18.27
N ALA A 53 12.38 10.63 -19.15
CA ALA A 53 12.91 9.50 -19.93
C ALA A 53 14.02 9.93 -20.89
N MET A 54 13.88 11.07 -21.56
CA MET A 54 14.92 11.64 -22.43
C MET A 54 16.19 11.98 -21.65
N LYS A 55 16.05 12.65 -20.49
CA LYS A 55 17.18 12.98 -19.61
C LYS A 55 17.89 11.74 -19.06
N LEU A 56 17.13 10.68 -18.74
CA LEU A 56 17.71 9.40 -18.34
C LEU A 56 18.54 8.79 -19.47
N ASN A 57 18.04 8.80 -20.71
CA ASN A 57 18.78 8.27 -21.85
C ASN A 57 20.08 9.05 -22.10
N ALA A 58 20.03 10.39 -22.02
CA ALA A 58 21.23 11.22 -22.11
C ALA A 58 22.25 10.91 -21.01
N ALA A 59 21.79 10.69 -19.77
CA ALA A 59 22.65 10.32 -18.65
C ALA A 59 23.31 8.94 -18.81
N PHE A 60 22.69 8.02 -19.54
CA PHE A 60 23.25 6.70 -19.83
C PHE A 60 24.22 6.67 -21.02
N LEU A 61 24.07 7.58 -21.99
CA LEU A 61 24.85 7.60 -23.24
C LEU A 61 26.09 8.51 -23.20
N GLY A 62 26.29 9.27 -22.11
CA GLY A 62 27.48 10.09 -21.94
C GLY A 62 28.78 9.26 -21.93
N PRO A 63 29.95 9.87 -22.19
CA PRO A 63 31.25 9.17 -22.13
C PRO A 63 31.53 8.56 -20.75
N ILE A 64 30.94 9.14 -19.71
CA ILE A 64 30.81 8.58 -18.36
C ILE A 64 29.33 8.65 -18.01
N VAL A 65 28.79 7.60 -17.37
CA VAL A 65 27.39 7.56 -16.92
C VAL A 65 27.16 8.62 -15.84
N ASP A 66 26.23 9.54 -16.07
CA ASP A 66 25.86 10.58 -15.10
C ASP A 66 24.93 10.02 -14.01
N THR A 67 25.54 9.37 -13.02
CA THR A 67 24.85 8.80 -11.86
C THR A 67 24.14 9.86 -11.02
N GLY A 68 24.66 11.08 -10.99
CA GLY A 68 24.06 12.20 -10.28
C GLY A 68 22.70 12.58 -10.85
N MET A 69 22.60 12.69 -12.18
CA MET A 69 21.33 12.92 -12.86
C MET A 69 20.34 11.77 -12.65
N ILE A 70 20.80 10.52 -12.77
CA ILE A 70 19.95 9.34 -12.57
C ILE A 70 19.36 9.33 -11.17
N ILE A 71 20.19 9.53 -10.14
CA ILE A 71 19.75 9.58 -8.73
C ILE A 71 18.74 10.72 -8.54
N ARG A 72 19.04 11.93 -9.02
CA ARG A 72 18.14 13.10 -8.90
C ARG A 72 16.77 12.84 -9.50
N ILE A 73 16.71 12.22 -10.68
CA ILE A 73 15.45 11.85 -11.32
C ILE A 73 14.73 10.79 -10.48
N LEU A 74 15.41 9.75 -10.00
CA LEU A 74 14.74 8.69 -9.26
C LEU A 74 14.21 9.13 -7.88
N ILE A 75 14.93 9.97 -7.15
CA ILE A 75 14.53 10.39 -5.79
C ILE A 75 13.48 11.50 -5.78
N SER A 76 13.39 12.31 -6.84
CA SER A 76 12.40 13.40 -6.97
C SER A 76 11.02 12.93 -7.42
N HIS A 77 10.89 11.67 -7.84
CA HIS A 77 9.65 11.11 -8.37
C HIS A 77 9.09 10.02 -7.45
N THR A 78 7.77 10.05 -7.27
CA THR A 78 7.01 8.95 -6.64
C THR A 78 7.15 7.66 -7.44
N ASN A 79 6.85 6.51 -6.81
CA ASN A 79 6.79 5.23 -7.51
C ASN A 79 5.86 5.26 -8.73
N LYS A 80 4.67 5.86 -8.62
CA LYS A 80 3.72 5.97 -9.74
C LYS A 80 4.34 6.72 -10.93
N GLN A 81 5.03 7.82 -10.66
CA GLN A 81 5.75 8.59 -11.68
C GLN A 81 6.92 7.78 -12.28
N ARG A 82 7.71 7.08 -11.46
CA ARG A 82 8.80 6.22 -11.95
C ARG A 82 8.30 5.13 -12.90
N GLN A 83 7.14 4.53 -12.63
CA GLN A 83 6.53 3.56 -13.54
C GLN A 83 6.09 4.21 -14.87
N ALA A 84 5.58 5.45 -14.83
CA ALA A 84 5.26 6.20 -16.04
C ALA A 84 6.52 6.51 -16.86
N ILE A 85 7.59 6.99 -16.22
CA ILE A 85 8.90 7.23 -16.86
C ILE A 85 9.42 5.94 -17.51
N LYS A 86 9.36 4.80 -16.81
CA LYS A 86 9.76 3.50 -17.35
C LYS A 86 8.98 3.12 -18.62
N ARG A 87 7.67 3.38 -18.65
CA ARG A 87 6.84 3.14 -19.85
C ARG A 87 7.27 4.03 -21.01
N HIS A 88 7.42 5.33 -20.78
CA HIS A 88 7.86 6.27 -21.82
C HIS A 88 9.26 5.94 -22.32
N TYR A 89 10.19 5.61 -21.42
CA TYR A 89 11.54 5.18 -21.78
C TYR A 89 11.51 3.96 -22.72
N ARG A 90 10.65 2.96 -22.43
CA ARG A 90 10.49 1.79 -23.30
C ARG A 90 9.86 2.14 -24.65
N ILE A 91 8.93 3.09 -24.71
CA ILE A 91 8.33 3.55 -25.98
C ILE A 91 9.38 4.26 -26.84
N LEU A 92 10.21 5.12 -26.23
CA LEU A 92 11.20 5.93 -26.94
C LEU A 92 12.46 5.14 -27.34
N TYR A 93 12.93 4.25 -26.47
CA TYR A 93 14.26 3.61 -26.58
C TYR A 93 14.23 2.09 -26.46
N GLY A 94 13.06 1.51 -26.16
CA GLY A 94 12.94 0.06 -26.10
C GLY A 94 13.02 -0.53 -27.51
N LYS A 95 13.97 -1.44 -27.72
CA LYS A 95 13.93 -2.30 -28.91
C LYS A 95 12.65 -3.13 -28.87
N VAL A 96 11.80 -3.00 -29.89
CA VAL A 96 10.75 -3.97 -30.20
C VAL A 96 11.48 -5.26 -30.55
N ARG A 97 11.52 -6.21 -29.62
CA ARG A 97 11.92 -7.58 -29.97
C ARG A 97 10.76 -8.16 -30.78
N HIS A 98 10.94 -8.23 -32.10
CA HIS A 98 10.11 -8.99 -33.02
C HIS A 98 10.38 -10.49 -32.84
#